data_AF-A0A1F6RN58-F1
#
_entry.id   AF-A0A1F6RN58-F1
#
_cell.length_a   1.000
_cell.length_b   1.000
_cell.length_c   1.000
_cell.angle_alpha   90.00
_cell.angle_beta   90.00
_cell.angle_gamma   90.00
#
_symmetry.space_group_name_H-M   'P 1'
#
loop_
_entity.id
_entity.type
_entity.pdbx_description
1 polymer ?
#
loop_
_entity_poly.entity_id
_entity_poly.type
_entity_poly.pdbx_seq_one_letter_code
_entity_poly.pdbx_strand_id
1 'polypeptide(L)' 'MQALFGLLYTLLFMSYVFTALFIVYHIAHYSLDKKTAFAALLLFLGVITVLLFTNAILFFTLPWGDLLPQTSSL' A
#
# COMPACT_ATOMS: atom_id res chain seq x y z
N MET A 1 5.30 -10.36 19.47
CA MET A 1 5.82 -9.32 18.54
C MET A 1 5.24 -9.43 17.14
N GLN A 2 5.20 -10.61 16.53
CA GLN A 2 4.66 -10.82 15.17
C GLN A 2 3.25 -10.23 14.94
N ALA A 3 2.31 -10.47 15.86
CA ALA A 3 0.96 -9.91 15.74
C ALA A 3 0.91 -8.37 15.77
N LEU A 4 1.79 -7.72 16.54
CA LEU A 4 1.88 -6.26 16.61
C LEU A 4 2.41 -5.70 15.28
N PHE A 5 3.48 -6.28 14.74
CA PHE A 5 4.02 -5.87 13.44
C PHE A 5 3.00 -6.11 12.31
N GLY A 6 2.28 -7.23 12.35
CA GLY A 6 1.20 -7.50 11.40
C GLY A 6 0.07 -6.47 11.46
N LEU A 7 -0.33 -6.05 12.67
CA LEU A 7 -1.34 -5.02 12.88
C LEU A 7 -0.88 -3.64 12.40
N LEU A 8 0.36 -3.25 12.73
CA LEU A 8 0.94 -1.98 12.28
C LEU A 8 1.05 -1.91 10.77
N TYR A 9 1.51 -2.99 10.13
CA TYR A 9 1.61 -3.05 8.68
C TYR A 9 0.22 -3.02 8.02
N THR A 10 -0.77 -3.70 8.59
CA THR A 10 -2.15 -3.66 8.07
C THR A 10 -2.73 -2.25 8.14
N LEU A 11 -2.53 -1.54 9.25
CA LEU A 11 -2.91 -0.13 9.38
C LEU A 11 -2.22 0.75 8.33
N LEU A 12 -0.91 0.57 8.15
CA LEU A 12 -0.14 1.30 7.14
C LEU A 12 -0.65 0.99 5.72
N PHE A 13 -0.86 -0.27 5.39
CA PHE A 13 -1.39 -0.70 4.10
C PHE A 13 -2.76 -0.10 3.83
N MET A 14 -3.67 -0.15 4.80
CA MET A 14 -4.99 0.49 4.69
C MET A 14 -4.89 2.00 4.50
N SER A 15 -3.94 2.68 5.16
CA SER A 15 -3.71 4.10 4.95
C SER A 15 -3.30 4.43 3.51
N TYR A 16 -2.49 3.57 2.89
CA TYR A 16 -2.14 3.71 1.47
C TYR A 16 -3.34 3.48 0.56
N VAL A 17 -4.20 2.50 0.86
CA VAL A 17 -5.43 2.26 0.10
C VAL A 17 -6.36 3.48 0.17
N PHE A 18 -6.60 4.03 1.37
CA PHE A 18 -7.42 5.23 1.52
C PHE A 18 -6.81 6.45 0.82
N THR A 19 -5.49 6.62 0.90
CA THR A 19 -4.78 7.69 0.20
C THR A 19 -4.90 7.54 -1.32
N ALA A 20 -4.78 6.32 -1.84
CA ALA A 20 -4.96 6.04 -3.26
C ALA A 20 -6.39 6.36 -3.73
N LEU A 21 -7.40 5.95 -2.97
CA LEU A 21 -8.80 6.29 -3.26
C LEU A 21 -9.04 7.80 -3.25
N PHE A 22 -8.47 8.50 -2.27
CA PHE A 22 -8.54 9.96 -2.20
C PHE A 22 -7.90 10.62 -3.43
N ILE A 23 -6.73 10.15 -3.86
CA ILE A 23 -6.05 10.67 -5.06
C ILE A 23 -6.88 10.40 -6.32
N VAL A 24 -7.43 9.19 -6.49
CA VAL A 24 -8.31 8.86 -7.62
C VAL A 24 -9.52 9.79 -7.66
N TYR A 25 -10.18 9.98 -6.51
CA TYR A 25 -11.29 10.91 -6.38
C TYR A 25 -10.87 12.35 -6.72
N HIS A 26 -9.71 12.78 -6.23
CA HIS A 26 -9.19 14.12 -6.47
C HIS A 26 -8.92 14.35 -7.96
N ILE A 27 -8.24 13.43 -8.65
CA ILE A 27 -7.98 13.51 -10.09
C ILE A 27 -9.29 13.51 -10.88
N ALA A 28 -10.24 12.63 -10.53
CA ALA A 28 -11.49 12.49 -11.24
C ALA A 28 -12.38 13.74 -11.13
N HIS A 29 -12.37 14.43 -9.99
CA HIS A 29 -13.31 15.52 -9.71
C HIS A 29 -12.71 16.92 -9.83
N TYR A 30 -11.42 17.09 -9.54
CA TYR A 30 -10.76 18.41 -9.48
C TYR A 30 -9.81 18.69 -10.65
N SER A 31 -9.67 17.77 -11.61
CA SER A 31 -8.88 18.06 -12.81
C SER A 31 -9.56 19.11 -13.70
N LEU A 32 -8.82 20.17 -14.05
CA LEU A 32 -9.29 21.27 -14.89
C LEU A 32 -9.55 20.84 -16.34
N ASP A 33 -8.80 19.87 -16.85
CA ASP A 33 -8.98 19.28 -18.18
C ASP A 33 -9.29 17.79 -18.05
N LYS A 34 -10.38 17.36 -18.70
CA LYS A 34 -10.85 15.97 -18.66
C LYS A 34 -9.96 15.02 -19.46
N LYS A 35 -9.27 15.50 -20.49
CA LYS A 35 -8.36 14.67 -21.30
C LYS A 35 -7.12 14.29 -20.50
N THR A 36 -6.53 15.26 -19.81
CA THR A 36 -5.37 15.03 -18.94
C THR A 36 -5.75 14.25 -17.69
N ALA A 37 -6.96 14.44 -17.16
CA ALA A 37 -7.49 13.66 -16.04
C ALA A 37 -7.47 12.15 -16.35
N PHE A 38 -7.97 11.75 -17.53
CA PHE A 38 -8.05 10.35 -17.91
C PHE A 38 -6.67 9.69 -18.03
N ALA A 39 -5.71 10.39 -18.68
CA ALA A 39 -4.35 9.90 -18.80
C ALA A 39 -3.65 9.79 -17.44
N ALA A 40 -3.81 10.80 -16.57
CA ALA A 40 -3.25 10.79 -15.22
C ALA A 40 -3.85 9.68 -14.36
N LEU A 41 -5.17 9.45 -14.46
CA LEU A 41 -5.86 8.41 -13.72
C LEU A 41 -5.43 7.01 -14.17
N LEU A 42 -5.27 6.77 -15.47
CA LEU A 42 -4.75 5.50 -16.00
C LEU A 42 -3.32 5.23 -15.51
N LEU A 43 -2.44 6.23 -15.59
CA LEU A 43 -1.05 6.10 -15.13
C LEU A 43 -1.01 5.85 -13.63
N PHE A 44 -1.76 6.62 -12.84
CA PHE A 44 -1.83 6.45 -11.39
C PHE A 44 -2.36 5.08 -11.00
N LEU A 45 -3.49 4.64 -11.58
CA LEU A 45 -4.07 3.33 -11.31
C LEU A 45 -3.12 2.19 -11.69
N GLY A 46 -2.43 2.29 -12.83
CA GLY A 46 -1.46 1.29 -13.25
C GLY A 46 -0.32 1.15 -12.22
N VAL A 47 0.30 2.27 -11.86
CA VAL A 47 1.44 2.28 -10.93
C VAL A 47 1.01 1.86 -9.52
N ILE A 48 -0.08 2.41 -8.98
CA ILE A 48 -0.52 2.13 -7.61
C ILE A 48 -0.97 0.67 -7.45
N THR A 49 -1.58 0.08 -8.47
CA THR A 49 -1.98 -1.33 -8.44
C THR A 49 -0.75 -2.22 -8.35
N VAL A 50 0.26 -1.98 -9.19
CA VAL A 50 1.53 -2.73 -9.12
C VAL A 50 2.18 -2.56 -7.75
N LEU A 51 2.28 -1.32 -7.24
CA LEU A 51 2.87 -1.06 -5.92
C LEU A 51 2.14 -1.78 -4.78
N LEU A 52 0.81 -1.68 -4.73
CA LEU A 52 0.02 -2.30 -3.67
C LEU A 52 0.10 -3.82 -3.74
N PHE A 53 0.03 -4.39 -4.96
CA PHE A 53 0.09 -5.84 -5.14
C PHE A 53 1.46 -6.39 -4.78
N THR A 54 2.54 -5.77 -5.24
CA THR A 54 3.91 -6.17 -4.88
C THR A 54 4.16 -6.01 -3.39
N ASN A 55 3.73 -4.92 -2.76
CA ASN A 55 3.88 -4.74 -1.30
C ASN A 55 3.07 -5.77 -0.49
N ALA A 56 1.88 -6.15 -0.95
CA ALA A 56 1.10 -7.20 -0.31
C ALA A 56 1.83 -8.55 -0.38
N ILE A 57 2.35 -8.92 -1.56
CA ILE A 57 3.12 -10.17 -1.74
C ILE A 57 4.37 -10.17 -0.87
N LEU A 58 5.16 -9.09 -0.87
CA LEU A 58 6.37 -8.98 -0.06
C LEU A 58 6.06 -9.16 1.44
N PHE A 59 4.95 -8.60 1.91
CA PHE A 59 4.53 -8.77 3.30
C PHE A 59 4.19 -10.22 3.65
N PHE A 60 3.46 -10.94 2.79
CA PHE A 60 3.10 -12.34 3.05
C PHE A 60 4.29 -13.30 2.88
N THR A 61 5.34 -12.88 2.17
CA THR A 61 6.56 -13.69 1.95
C THR A 61 7.67 -13.38 2.95
N LEU A 62 7.50 -12.41 3.84
CA LEU A 62 8.51 -12.04 4.83
C LEU A 62 8.78 -13.21 5.80
N PRO A 63 10.05 -13.61 6.03
CA PRO A 63 10.41 -14.64 7.00
C PRO A 63 10.33 -14.07 8.42
N TRP A 64 9.11 -13.98 8.96
CA TRP A 64 8.84 -13.39 10.29
C TRP A 64 9.64 -14.02 11.43
N GLY A 65 10.02 -15.30 11.31
CA GLY A 65 10.81 -16.02 12.30
C GLY A 65 12.28 -15.57 12.38
N ASP A 66 12.84 -15.07 11.30
CA ASP A 66 14.24 -14.62 11.25
C ASP A 66 14.39 -13.14 11.62
N LEU A 67 13.33 -12.35 11.41
CA LEU A 67 13.31 -10.91 11.60
C LEU A 67 12.98 -10.48 13.04
N LEU A 68 12.38 -11.37 13.83
CA LEU A 68 12.09 -11.11 15.22
C LEU A 68 13.23 -11.65 16.07
N PRO A 69 13.78 -10.88 17.02
CA PRO A 69 14.75 -11.39 17.97
C PRO A 69 14.14 -12.61 18.67
N GLN A 70 14.72 -13.78 18.42
CA GLN A 70 14.42 -14.94 19.24
C GLN A 70 14.93 -14.56 20.63
N THR A 71 14.02 -14.39 21.57
CA THR A 71 14.39 -14.25 22.97
C THR A 71 14.95 -15.60 23.39
N SER A 72 16.24 -15.80 23.14
CA SER A 72 17.02 -16.89 23.68
C SER A 72 17.11 -16.66 25.19
N SER A 73 16.06 -17.06 25.90
CA SER A 73 16.12 -17.27 27.34
C SER A 73 17.09 -18.42 27.60
N LEU A 74 18.16 -18.10 28.33
CA LEU A 74 18.96 -19.02 29.13
C LEU A 74 18.06 -19.97 29.95
#